data_AF-A0A132MKT9-F1
#
_entry.id   AF-A0A132MKT9-F1
#
_cell.length_a   1.000
_cell.length_b   1.000
_cell.length_c   1.000
_cell.angle_alpha   90.00
_cell.angle_beta   90.00
_cell.angle_gamma   90.00
#
_symmetry.space_group_name_H-M   'P 1'
#
loop_
_entity.id
_entity.type
_entity.pdbx_description
1 polymer ?
#
loop_
_entity_poly.entity_id
_entity_poly.type
_entity_poly.pdbx_seq_one_letter_code
_entity_poly.pdbx_strand_id
1 'polypeptide(L)'
;MIGARYRDLAQHDPKQAARAVAHIQRALELRSPRKLRNRAFDLIGLSRAYLVLGEPEQACVVGREALTIADRIGSGRVYRRLADLHRESARFEKNRTVAEFRDELRHRLRHAAVTT
;
A
#
# COMPACT_ATOMS: atom_id res chain seq x y z
N MET A 1 7.76 -6.63 -11.40
CA MET A 1 7.77 -6.12 -10.00
C MET A 1 7.29 -7.22 -9.09
N ILE A 2 8.04 -7.48 -8.02
CA ILE A 2 7.82 -8.60 -7.10
C ILE A 2 6.44 -8.50 -6.40
N GLY A 3 6.01 -7.28 -6.03
CA GLY A 3 4.70 -7.06 -5.43
C GLY A 3 3.49 -7.42 -6.31
N ALA A 4 3.63 -7.65 -7.62
CA ALA A 4 2.52 -8.16 -8.43
C ALA A 4 2.23 -9.64 -8.19
N ARG A 5 3.28 -10.48 -8.13
CA ARG A 5 3.14 -11.93 -7.92
C ARG A 5 2.70 -12.28 -6.51
N TYR A 6 3.11 -11.50 -5.50
CA TYR A 6 2.69 -11.73 -4.12
C TYR A 6 1.29 -11.21 -3.80
N ARG A 7 0.75 -10.24 -4.57
CA ARG A 7 -0.63 -9.78 -4.42
C ARG A 7 -1.64 -10.89 -4.70
N ASP A 8 -1.43 -11.63 -5.79
CA ASP A 8 -2.35 -12.72 -6.19
C ASP A 8 -2.30 -13.87 -5.18
N LEU A 9 -1.11 -14.14 -4.62
CA LEU A 9 -0.93 -15.15 -3.57
C LEU A 9 -1.57 -14.77 -2.23
N ALA A 10 -1.52 -13.49 -1.85
CA ALA A 10 -2.09 -13.02 -0.60
C ALA A 10 -3.63 -12.93 -0.64
N GLN A 11 -4.28 -12.89 -1.80
CA GLN A 11 -5.73 -12.65 -1.86
C GLN A 11 -6.58 -13.76 -1.21
N HIS A 12 -6.06 -14.99 -1.03
CA HIS A 12 -6.88 -16.13 -0.61
C HIS A 12 -6.31 -17.04 0.49
N ASP A 13 -5.07 -16.85 0.96
CA ASP A 13 -4.48 -17.68 2.04
C ASP A 13 -3.62 -16.82 3.00
N PRO A 14 -3.99 -16.73 4.31
CA PRO A 14 -3.18 -16.05 5.32
C PRO A 14 -1.73 -16.53 5.41
N LYS A 15 -1.46 -17.83 5.18
CA LYS A 15 -0.09 -18.35 5.16
C LYS A 15 0.73 -17.77 4.02
N GLN A 16 0.09 -17.54 2.88
CA GLN A 16 0.73 -16.92 1.72
C GLN A 16 0.88 -15.40 1.90
N ALA A 17 -0.04 -14.76 2.62
CA ALA A 17 0.09 -13.37 3.02
C ALA A 17 1.29 -13.15 3.98
N ALA A 18 1.50 -14.03 4.96
CA ALA A 18 2.66 -13.95 5.86
C ALA A 18 3.98 -14.10 5.09
N ARG A 19 4.04 -15.04 4.13
CA ARG A 19 5.21 -15.16 3.24
C ARG A 19 5.40 -13.92 2.36
N ALA A 20 4.32 -13.35 1.84
CA ALA A 20 4.37 -12.11 1.06
C ALA A 20 4.95 -10.95 1.89
N VAL A 21 4.54 -10.80 3.15
CA VAL A 21 5.11 -9.80 4.08
C VAL A 21 6.62 -9.98 4.18
N ALA A 22 7.10 -11.17 4.54
CA ALA A 22 8.53 -11.44 4.70
C ALA A 22 9.33 -11.17 3.41
N HIS A 23 8.82 -11.61 2.26
CA HIS A 23 9.48 -11.39 0.98
C HIS A 23 9.51 -9.92 0.57
N ILE A 24 8.43 -9.18 0.79
CA ILE A 24 8.34 -7.77 0.42
C ILE A 24 9.22 -6.93 1.34
N GLN A 25 9.23 -7.18 2.66
CA GLN A 25 10.13 -6.52 3.61
C GLN A 25 11.59 -6.75 3.21
N ARG A 26 11.98 -8.00 2.92
CA ARG A 26 13.33 -8.30 2.47
C ARG A 26 13.68 -7.58 1.16
N ALA A 27 12.74 -7.51 0.22
CA ALA A 27 12.95 -6.78 -1.03
C ALA A 27 13.03 -5.25 -0.85
N LEU A 28 12.42 -4.70 0.21
CA LEU A 28 12.50 -3.28 0.59
C LEU A 28 13.85 -2.95 1.24
N GLU A 29 14.40 -3.85 2.07
CA GLU A 29 15.73 -3.73 2.66
C GLU A 29 16.84 -3.77 1.59
N LEU A 30 16.73 -4.70 0.64
CA LEU A 30 17.75 -4.90 -0.39
C LEU A 30 17.68 -3.86 -1.52
N ARG A 31 16.62 -3.05 -1.60
CA ARG A 31 16.42 -2.13 -2.73
C ARG A 31 17.14 -0.80 -2.53
N SER A 32 17.81 -0.37 -3.60
CA SER A 32 18.35 0.99 -3.70
C SER A 32 17.25 2.04 -3.45
N PRO A 33 17.50 3.03 -2.57
CA PRO A 33 16.56 4.12 -2.27
C PRO A 33 16.17 4.95 -3.49
N ARG A 34 16.96 4.91 -4.57
CA ARG A 34 16.73 5.69 -5.79
C ARG A 34 15.55 5.20 -6.63
N LYS A 35 15.06 3.97 -6.43
CA LYS A 35 13.94 3.38 -7.20
C LYS A 35 12.58 3.67 -6.54
N LEU A 36 12.28 4.95 -6.29
CA LEU A 36 11.13 5.42 -5.51
C LEU A 36 9.78 4.84 -5.97
N ARG A 37 9.48 4.89 -7.28
CA ARG A 37 8.22 4.33 -7.80
C ARG A 37 8.07 2.83 -7.49
N ASN A 38 9.15 2.07 -7.64
CA ASN A 38 9.11 0.63 -7.34
C ASN A 38 8.93 0.40 -5.85
N ARG A 39 9.64 1.16 -5.01
CA ARG A 39 9.48 1.12 -3.55
C ARG A 39 8.03 1.40 -3.14
N ALA A 40 7.40 2.45 -3.68
CA ALA A 40 6.00 2.75 -3.41
C ALA A 40 5.08 1.58 -3.78
N PHE A 41 5.33 0.92 -4.90
CA PHE A 41 4.54 -0.23 -5.30
C PHE A 41 4.72 -1.47 -4.42
N ASP A 42 5.92 -1.69 -3.88
CA ASP A 42 6.17 -2.76 -2.92
C ASP A 42 5.50 -2.45 -1.57
N LEU A 43 5.60 -1.19 -1.09
CA LEU A 43 4.92 -0.74 0.14
C LEU A 43 3.39 -0.88 0.04
N ILE A 44 2.80 -0.57 -1.11
CA ILE A 44 1.35 -0.83 -1.34
C ILE A 44 1.06 -2.33 -1.31
N GLY A 45 1.93 -3.17 -1.89
CA GLY A 45 1.80 -4.62 -1.80
C GLY A 45 1.87 -5.14 -0.37
N LEU A 46 2.77 -4.58 0.43
CA LEU A 46 2.93 -4.90 1.85
C LEU A 46 1.71 -4.47 2.65
N SER A 47 1.19 -3.27 2.41
CA SER A 47 -0.04 -2.77 3.04
C SER A 47 -1.21 -3.73 2.81
N ARG A 48 -1.39 -4.20 1.57
CA ARG A 48 -2.42 -5.20 1.24
C ARG A 48 -2.23 -6.52 1.98
N ALA A 49 -1.00 -7.00 2.09
CA ALA A 49 -0.71 -8.25 2.79
C ALA A 49 -1.08 -8.12 4.28
N TYR A 50 -0.76 -7.00 4.92
CA TYR A 50 -1.20 -6.72 6.30
C TYR A 50 -2.72 -6.66 6.44
N LEU A 51 -3.45 -6.05 5.49
CA LEU A 51 -4.92 -6.09 5.49
C LEU A 51 -5.47 -7.52 5.39
N VAL A 52 -4.81 -8.43 4.66
CA VAL A 52 -5.22 -9.84 4.59
C VAL A 52 -4.96 -10.56 5.92
N LEU A 53 -3.83 -10.27 6.56
CA LEU A 53 -3.45 -10.87 7.85
C LEU A 53 -4.29 -10.35 9.03
N GLY A 54 -5.15 -9.36 8.83
CA GLY A 54 -5.92 -8.75 9.91
C GLY A 54 -5.08 -7.79 10.76
N GLU A 55 -4.02 -7.21 10.20
CA GLU A 55 -3.15 -6.21 10.84
C GLU A 55 -3.34 -4.82 10.21
N PRO A 56 -4.54 -4.21 10.33
CA PRO A 56 -4.86 -3.01 9.58
C PRO A 56 -4.07 -1.76 9.98
N GLU A 57 -3.60 -1.66 11.23
CA GLU A 57 -2.72 -0.58 11.68
C GLU A 57 -1.37 -0.61 10.95
N GLN A 58 -0.80 -1.80 10.80
CA GLN A 58 0.48 -2.00 10.11
C GLN A 58 0.33 -1.70 8.63
N ALA A 59 -0.83 -2.07 8.06
CA ALA A 59 -1.19 -1.67 6.71
C ALA A 59 -1.21 -0.15 6.53
N CYS A 60 -1.72 0.60 7.50
CA CYS A 60 -1.77 2.06 7.47
C CYS A 60 -0.36 2.68 7.53
N VAL A 61 0.53 2.16 8.39
CA VAL A 61 1.92 2.65 8.50
C VAL A 61 2.63 2.61 7.14
N VAL A 62 2.70 1.43 6.53
CA VAL A 62 3.40 1.26 5.25
C VAL A 62 2.63 1.90 4.07
N GLY A 63 1.31 2.02 4.19
CA GLY A 63 0.46 2.73 3.24
C GLY A 63 0.76 4.23 3.19
N ARG A 64 0.98 4.87 4.35
CA ARG A 64 1.39 6.29 4.43
C ARG A 64 2.78 6.52 3.87
N GLU A 65 3.72 5.61 4.08
CA GLU A 65 5.03 5.70 3.41
C GLU A 65 4.90 5.69 1.88
N ALA A 66 4.02 4.84 1.33
CA ALA A 66 3.76 4.81 -0.09
C ALA A 66 3.11 6.12 -0.59
N LEU A 67 2.21 6.71 0.19
CA LEU A 67 1.59 8.01 -0.11
C LEU A 67 2.64 9.13 -0.15
N THR A 68 3.51 9.22 0.86
CA THR A 68 4.62 10.19 0.88
C THR A 68 5.52 10.06 -0.35
N ILE A 69 5.81 8.83 -0.80
CA ILE A 69 6.58 8.64 -2.03
C ILE A 69 5.78 9.08 -3.25
N ALA A 70 4.48 8.73 -3.33
CA ALA A 70 3.60 9.12 -4.44
C ALA A 70 3.57 10.64 -4.61
N ASP A 71 3.45 11.34 -3.49
CA ASP A 71 3.45 12.80 -3.38
C ASP A 71 4.76 13.42 -3.87
N ARG A 72 5.90 12.80 -3.53
CA ARG A 72 7.22 13.26 -3.98
C ARG A 72 7.43 13.11 -5.48
N ILE A 73 6.91 12.04 -6.08
CA ILE A 73 7.20 11.71 -7.49
C ILE A 73 6.04 12.01 -8.45
N GLY A 74 4.90 12.47 -7.94
CA GLY A 74 3.70 12.80 -8.74
C GLY A 74 3.18 11.65 -9.61
N SER A 75 3.38 10.39 -9.19
CA SER A 75 3.12 9.26 -10.10
C SER A 75 1.64 8.85 -10.10
N GLY A 76 0.92 9.18 -11.17
CA GLY A 76 -0.48 8.75 -11.36
C GLY A 76 -0.69 7.23 -11.27
N ARG A 77 0.29 6.42 -11.69
CA ARG A 77 0.21 4.95 -11.52
C ARG A 77 0.26 4.51 -10.05
N VAL A 78 1.00 5.23 -9.20
CA VAL A 78 1.05 4.96 -7.75
C VAL A 78 -0.27 5.40 -7.12
N TYR A 79 -0.77 6.59 -7.47
CA TYR A 79 -2.07 7.06 -7.00
C TYR A 79 -3.23 6.13 -7.36
N ARG A 80 -3.28 5.56 -8.57
CA ARG A 80 -4.29 4.55 -8.92
C ARG A 80 -4.26 3.35 -7.97
N ARG A 81 -3.07 2.85 -7.63
CA ARG A 81 -2.95 1.72 -6.68
C ARG A 81 -3.28 2.11 -5.24
N LEU A 82 -3.03 3.34 -4.85
CA LEU A 82 -3.47 3.88 -3.56
C LEU A 82 -5.00 4.04 -3.51
N ALA A 83 -5.64 4.39 -4.63
CA ALA A 83 -7.09 4.40 -4.74
C ALA A 83 -7.70 2.99 -4.61
N ASP A 84 -7.05 1.98 -5.20
CA ASP A 84 -7.44 0.58 -4.99
C ASP A 84 -7.30 0.17 -3.52
N LEU A 85 -6.17 0.50 -2.88
CA LEU A 85 -5.94 0.24 -1.46
C LEU A 85 -6.97 0.95 -0.57
N HIS A 86 -7.35 2.17 -0.91
CA HIS A 86 -8.46 2.89 -0.27
C HIS A 86 -9.77 2.11 -0.41
N ARG A 87 -10.06 1.43 -1.52
CA ARG A 87 -11.29 0.60 -1.59
C ARG A 87 -11.18 -0.65 -0.72
N GLU A 88 -10.03 -1.34 -0.77
CA GLU A 88 -9.77 -2.58 -0.05
C GLU A 88 -9.75 -2.43 1.49
N SER A 89 -9.38 -1.26 2.00
CA SER A 89 -9.36 -0.98 3.45
C SER A 89 -10.74 -0.72 4.06
N ALA A 90 -11.81 -0.66 3.26
CA ALA A 90 -13.15 -0.27 3.73
C ALA A 90 -13.70 -1.25 4.77
N ARG A 91 -13.37 -2.54 4.63
CA ARG A 91 -13.73 -3.58 5.60
C ARG A 91 -13.18 -3.35 7.01
N PHE A 92 -12.20 -2.45 7.18
CA PHE A 92 -11.60 -2.10 8.47
C PHE A 92 -11.94 -0.66 8.92
N GLU A 93 -12.93 0.00 8.32
CA GLU A 93 -13.22 1.42 8.60
C GLU A 93 -13.66 1.73 10.04
N LYS A 94 -14.15 0.74 10.80
CA LYS A 94 -14.44 0.88 12.24
C LYS A 94 -13.19 1.08 13.08
N ASN A 95 -12.02 0.70 12.56
CA ASN A 95 -10.75 0.98 13.19
C ASN A 95 -10.37 2.44 12.97
N ARG A 96 -10.15 3.19 14.06
CA ARG A 96 -9.86 4.62 14.00
C ARG A 96 -8.63 4.94 13.14
N THR A 97 -7.54 4.19 13.28
CA THR A 97 -6.30 4.39 12.52
C THR A 97 -6.54 4.23 11.02
N VAL A 98 -7.40 3.27 10.65
CA VAL A 98 -7.80 3.04 9.25
C VAL A 98 -8.69 4.15 8.74
N ALA A 99 -9.67 4.61 9.53
CA ALA A 99 -10.54 5.72 9.14
C ALA A 99 -9.72 6.98 8.83
N GLU A 100 -8.78 7.33 9.70
CA GLU A 100 -7.86 8.47 9.51
C GLU A 100 -7.00 8.30 8.24
N PHE A 101 -6.43 7.10 8.03
CA PHE A 101 -5.66 6.80 6.82
C PHE A 101 -6.51 6.89 5.54
N ARG A 102 -7.75 6.41 5.58
CA ARG A 102 -8.68 6.49 4.45
C ARG A 102 -9.02 7.94 4.11
N ASP A 103 -9.25 8.77 5.11
CA ASP A 103 -9.50 10.20 4.93
C ASP A 103 -8.31 10.91 4.27
N GLU A 104 -7.09 10.59 4.70
CA GLU A 104 -5.84 11.10 4.12
C GLU A 104 -5.71 10.71 2.63
N LEU A 105 -5.91 9.42 2.31
CA LEU A 105 -5.93 8.93 0.93
C LEU A 105 -6.99 9.64 0.09
N ARG A 106 -8.23 9.75 0.59
CA ARG A 106 -9.33 10.41 -0.10
C ARG A 106 -9.00 11.87 -0.40
N HIS A 107 -8.46 12.59 0.58
CA HIS A 107 -8.04 13.98 0.40
C HIS A 107 -6.99 14.07 -0.71
N ARG A 108 -5.94 13.25 -0.66
CA ARG A 108 -4.85 13.33 -1.63
C ARG A 108 -5.26 12.92 -3.05
N LEU A 109 -6.09 11.89 -3.18
CA LEU A 109 -6.57 11.39 -4.48
C LEU A 109 -7.45 12.42 -5.20
N ARG A 110 -8.25 13.21 -4.47
CA ARG A 110 -9.00 14.32 -5.07
C ARG A 110 -8.10 15.39 -5.64
N HIS A 111 -7.03 15.76 -4.93
CA HIS A 111 -6.07 16.76 -5.41
C HIS A 111 -5.31 16.26 -6.65
N ALA A 112 -4.87 15.00 -6.63
CA ALA A 112 -4.15 14.41 -7.77
C ALA A 112 -5.02 14.32 -9.04
N ALA A 113 -6.34 14.16 -8.91
CA ALA A 113 -7.26 14.12 -10.03
C ALA A 113 -7.54 15.49 -10.68
N VAL A 114 -7.30 16.59 -9.95
CA VAL A 114 -7.49 17.97 -10.46
C VAL A 114 -6.25 18.48 -11.22
N THR A 115 -5.07 17.93 -10.95
CA THR A 115 -3.80 18.37 -11.56
C THR A 115 -3.43 17.62 -12.86
N THR A 116 -4.20 16.61 -13.27
CA THR A 116 -3.95 15.81 -14.49
C THR A 116 -4.98 16.11 -15.55
#